data_AF-A0A920GSS7-F1
#
_entry.id   AF-A0A920GSS7-F1
#
_cell.length_a   1.000
_cell.length_b   1.000
_cell.length_c   1.000
_cell.angle_alpha   90.00
_cell.angle_beta   90.00
_cell.angle_gamma   90.00
#
_symmetry.space_group_name_H-M   'P 1'
#
loop_
_entity.id
_entity.type
_entity.pdbx_description
1 polymer ?
#
loop_
_entity_poly.entity_id
_entity_poly.type
_entity_poly.pdbx_seq_one_letter_code
_entity_poly.pdbx_strand_id
1 'polypeptide(L)'
;MGQSFADVHAALAHAMAGNEEYLSKLIEGNSGFAGDIVSPVAKAWKAISENKWDKAREELEIASSEFERFGGSRAQRDLLEFTYVNVLMRSGNKEVARKTLLERRPNFYEMAPIETIAQSKN
;
A
#
# COMPACT_ATOMS: atom_id res chain seq x y z
N MET A 1 -13.91 5.98 12.01
CA MET A 1 -13.91 5.26 10.72
C MET A 1 -15.35 5.03 10.31
N GLY A 2 -15.62 5.05 9.01
CA GLY A 2 -17.00 4.95 8.52
C GLY A 2 -17.12 4.69 7.02
N GLN A 3 -16.06 4.96 6.26
CA GLN A 3 -16.00 4.65 4.84
C GLN A 3 -14.56 4.33 4.48
N SER A 4 -14.25 3.04 4.32
CA SER A 4 -12.89 2.51 4.16
C SER A 4 -12.12 3.17 3.02
N PHE A 5 -12.81 3.46 1.91
CA PHE A 5 -12.30 4.27 0.80
C PHE A 5 -11.72 5.61 1.28
N ALA A 6 -12.54 6.40 2.00
CA ALA A 6 -12.16 7.73 2.45
C ALA A 6 -11.09 7.66 3.55
N ASP A 7 -11.24 6.69 4.45
CA ASP A 7 -10.32 6.49 5.58
C ASP A 7 -8.88 6.18 5.08
N VAL A 8 -8.71 5.33 4.04
CA VAL A 8 -7.38 5.04 3.46
C VAL A 8 -6.76 6.25 2.76
N HIS A 9 -7.55 7.03 2.02
CA HIS A 9 -7.03 8.24 1.34
C HIS A 9 -6.69 9.35 2.33
N ALA A 10 -7.51 9.51 3.38
CA ALA A 10 -7.21 10.43 4.47
C ALA A 10 -5.91 10.01 5.19
N ALA A 11 -5.73 8.72 5.47
CA ALA A 11 -4.51 8.21 6.08
C ALA A 11 -3.27 8.51 5.21
N LEU A 12 -3.36 8.30 3.89
CA LEU A 12 -2.30 8.66 2.96
C LEU A 12 -1.97 10.16 3.02
N ALA A 13 -2.99 11.02 2.92
CA ALA A 13 -2.80 12.47 2.95
C ALA A 13 -2.18 12.93 4.28
N HIS A 14 -2.66 12.42 5.42
CA HIS A 14 -2.12 12.76 6.73
C HIS A 14 -0.69 12.28 6.93
N ALA A 15 -0.37 11.06 6.51
CA ALA A 15 1.00 10.52 6.60
C ALA A 15 2.00 11.35 5.79
N MET A 16 1.67 11.70 4.56
CA MET A 16 2.55 12.47 3.68
C MET A 16 2.67 13.94 4.10
N ALA A 17 1.66 14.48 4.79
CA ALA A 17 1.68 15.83 5.35
C ALA A 17 2.32 15.92 6.74
N GLY A 18 2.71 14.80 7.36
CA GLY A 18 3.22 14.78 8.74
C GLY A 18 2.17 15.06 9.81
N ASN A 19 0.88 14.90 9.48
CA ASN A 19 -0.25 15.15 10.39
C ASN A 19 -0.48 13.96 11.33
N GLU A 20 0.44 13.75 12.28
CA GLU A 20 0.45 12.57 13.16
C GLU A 20 -0.83 12.40 13.98
N GLU A 21 -1.42 13.48 14.47
CA GLU A 21 -2.63 13.42 15.30
C GLU A 21 -3.80 12.78 14.54
N TYR A 22 -4.03 13.21 13.30
CA TYR A 22 -5.12 12.69 12.48
C TYR A 22 -4.81 11.30 11.93
N LEU A 23 -3.54 11.03 11.60
CA LEU A 23 -3.13 9.70 11.18
C LEU A 23 -3.31 8.67 12.31
N SER A 24 -2.99 9.02 13.55
CA SER A 24 -3.10 8.11 14.70
C SER A 24 -4.54 7.65 14.93
N LYS A 25 -5.53 8.54 14.73
CA LYS A 25 -6.96 8.20 14.79
C LYS A 25 -7.35 7.13 13.76
N LEU A 26 -6.71 7.12 12.58
CA LEU A 26 -6.92 6.14 11.51
C LEU A 26 -6.09 4.86 11.71
N ILE A 27 -4.99 4.93 12.45
CA ILE A 27 -4.21 3.75 12.85
C ILE A 27 -4.92 2.98 13.96
N GLU A 28 -5.51 3.69 14.93
CA GLU A 28 -6.13 3.11 16.12
C GLU A 28 -7.58 2.67 15.92
N GLY A 29 -8.27 3.26 14.94
CA GLY A 29 -9.65 2.87 14.64
C GLY A 29 -9.73 1.46 14.03
N ASN A 30 -10.82 0.76 14.32
CA ASN A 30 -11.13 -0.57 13.78
C ASN A 30 -12.62 -0.75 13.46
N SER A 31 -13.39 0.33 13.48
CA SER A 31 -14.84 0.32 13.28
C SER A 31 -15.22 0.56 11.82
N GLY A 32 -16.41 0.10 11.41
CA GLY A 32 -16.90 0.26 10.05
C GLY A 32 -16.43 -0.84 9.09
N PHE A 33 -16.92 -0.76 7.85
CA PHE A 33 -16.55 -1.74 6.81
C PHE A 33 -15.03 -1.74 6.58
N ALA A 34 -14.44 -2.92 6.47
CA ALA A 34 -13.01 -3.11 6.23
C ALA A 34 -12.07 -2.39 7.25
N GLY A 35 -12.59 -2.01 8.44
CA GLY A 35 -11.80 -1.31 9.46
C GLY A 35 -10.58 -2.10 9.94
N ASP A 36 -10.68 -3.43 9.91
CA ASP A 36 -9.59 -4.39 10.18
C ASP A 36 -8.40 -4.25 9.22
N ILE A 37 -8.62 -3.85 7.97
CA ILE A 37 -7.55 -3.63 6.98
C ILE A 37 -7.20 -2.15 6.76
N VAL A 38 -8.05 -1.20 7.20
CA VAL A 38 -7.72 0.24 7.17
C VAL A 38 -6.50 0.54 8.06
N SER A 39 -6.49 0.02 9.29
CA SER A 39 -5.40 0.23 10.25
C SER A 39 -4.02 -0.18 9.71
N PRO A 40 -3.81 -1.41 9.18
CA PRO A 40 -2.52 -1.79 8.62
C PRO A 40 -2.12 -0.94 7.42
N VAL A 41 -3.04 -0.57 6.53
CA VAL A 41 -2.71 0.35 5.42
C VAL A 41 -2.32 1.75 5.92
N ALA A 42 -2.98 2.27 6.96
CA ALA A 42 -2.59 3.54 7.58
C ALA A 42 -1.19 3.47 8.23
N LYS A 43 -0.85 2.36 8.89
CA LYS A 43 0.49 2.11 9.43
C LYS A 43 1.53 2.00 8.33
N ALA A 44 1.20 1.38 7.20
CA ALA A 44 2.07 1.34 6.04
C ALA A 44 2.37 2.74 5.49
N TRP A 45 1.36 3.63 5.39
CA TRP A 45 1.59 5.01 4.98
C TRP A 45 2.53 5.75 5.91
N LYS A 46 2.39 5.59 7.22
CA LYS A 46 3.32 6.13 8.21
C LYS A 46 4.74 5.61 7.98
N ALA A 47 4.89 4.30 7.83
CA ALA A 47 6.19 3.69 7.62
C ALA A 47 6.84 4.17 6.31
N ILE A 48 6.05 4.36 5.24
CA ILE A 48 6.54 4.93 3.97
C ILE A 48 7.01 6.37 4.15
N SER A 49 6.25 7.24 4.83
CA SER A 49 6.67 8.64 5.04
C SER A 49 7.94 8.76 5.87
N GLU A 50 8.22 7.77 6.72
CA GLU A 50 9.44 7.66 7.54
C GLU A 50 10.56 6.85 6.88
N ASN A 51 10.41 6.40 5.62
CA ASN A 51 11.35 5.52 4.90
C ASN A 51 11.62 4.16 5.59
N LYS A 52 10.71 3.67 6.42
CA LYS A 52 10.78 2.37 7.10
C LYS A 52 10.21 1.27 6.21
N TRP A 53 10.92 0.95 5.14
CA TRP A 53 10.42 0.08 4.06
C TRP A 53 10.03 -1.34 4.50
N ASP A 54 10.81 -1.99 5.37
CA ASP A 54 10.47 -3.32 5.87
C ASP A 54 9.19 -3.30 6.71
N LYS A 55 9.01 -2.25 7.51
CA LYS A 55 7.79 -2.06 8.29
C LYS A 55 6.58 -1.81 7.40
N ALA A 56 6.75 -0.98 6.36
CA ALA A 56 5.69 -0.76 5.37
C ALA A 56 5.28 -2.06 4.67
N ARG A 57 6.25 -2.93 4.36
CA ARG A 57 6.00 -4.23 3.72
C ARG A 57 5.14 -5.11 4.62
N GLU A 58 5.55 -5.29 5.87
CA GLU A 58 4.82 -6.11 6.85
C GLU A 58 3.37 -5.65 7.01
N GLU A 59 3.15 -4.34 7.10
CA GLU A 59 1.80 -3.79 7.27
C GLU A 59 0.95 -3.91 5.99
N LEU A 60 1.52 -3.70 4.80
CA LEU A 60 0.77 -3.90 3.55
C LEU A 60 0.46 -5.37 3.28
N GLU A 61 1.35 -6.29 3.66
CA GLU A 61 1.16 -7.72 3.46
C GLU A 61 -0.14 -8.21 4.11
N ILE A 62 -0.45 -7.71 5.32
CA ILE A 62 -1.69 -8.00 6.06
C ILE A 62 -2.94 -7.70 5.23
N ALA A 63 -2.95 -6.61 4.46
CA ALA A 63 -4.12 -6.18 3.67
C ALA A 63 -4.05 -6.60 2.18
N SER A 64 -2.91 -7.12 1.72
CA SER A 64 -2.60 -7.25 0.30
C SER A 64 -3.53 -8.19 -0.47
N SER A 65 -4.14 -9.18 0.17
CA SER A 65 -5.10 -10.10 -0.45
C SER A 65 -6.53 -9.55 -0.53
N GLU A 66 -6.78 -8.37 0.04
CA GLU A 66 -8.12 -7.89 0.34
C GLU A 66 -8.36 -6.42 -0.07
N PHE A 67 -7.52 -5.86 -0.95
CA PHE A 67 -7.61 -4.45 -1.36
C PHE A 67 -8.96 -4.07 -2.01
N GLU A 68 -9.70 -5.02 -2.57
CA GLU A 68 -11.05 -4.81 -3.09
C GLU A 68 -12.08 -4.45 -2.00
N ARG A 69 -11.82 -4.81 -0.74
CA ARG A 69 -12.66 -4.43 0.41
C ARG A 69 -12.62 -2.92 0.70
N PHE A 70 -11.64 -2.18 0.20
CA PHE A 70 -11.67 -0.71 0.28
C PHE A 70 -12.65 -0.07 -0.70
N GLY A 71 -13.14 -0.80 -1.70
CA GLY A 71 -14.11 -0.31 -2.68
C GLY A 71 -13.87 -0.79 -4.10
N GLY A 72 -14.85 -0.50 -4.97
CA GLY A 72 -14.88 -1.00 -6.35
C GLY A 72 -13.98 -0.26 -7.36
N SER A 73 -13.40 0.89 -7.00
CA SER A 73 -12.60 1.71 -7.92
C SER A 73 -11.31 1.01 -8.36
N ARG A 74 -11.09 0.92 -9.67
CA ARG A 74 -9.87 0.35 -10.24
C ARG A 74 -8.63 1.17 -9.88
N ALA A 75 -8.69 2.50 -10.00
CA ALA A 75 -7.57 3.38 -9.71
C ALA A 75 -7.08 3.26 -8.26
N GLN A 76 -8.00 3.01 -7.32
CA GLN A 76 -7.65 2.74 -5.92
C GLN A 76 -6.87 1.43 -5.77
N ARG A 77 -7.36 0.35 -6.39
CA ARG A 77 -6.64 -0.94 -6.33
C ARG A 77 -5.27 -0.83 -6.98
N ASP A 78 -5.17 -0.10 -8.09
CA ASP A 78 -3.89 0.18 -8.74
C ASP A 78 -2.93 0.94 -7.80
N LEU A 79 -3.42 1.98 -7.10
CA LEU A 79 -2.62 2.70 -6.10
C LEU A 79 -2.06 1.77 -5.02
N LEU A 80 -2.89 0.92 -4.42
CA LEU A 80 -2.49 0.01 -3.34
C LEU A 80 -1.55 -1.10 -3.83
N GLU A 81 -1.86 -1.71 -4.96
CA GLU A 81 -1.03 -2.78 -5.54
C GLU A 81 0.34 -2.25 -5.99
N PHE A 82 0.40 -1.10 -6.66
CA PHE A 82 1.67 -0.50 -7.05
C PHE A 82 2.47 0.02 -5.86
N THR A 83 1.80 0.49 -4.81
CA THR A 83 2.48 0.79 -3.54
C THR A 83 3.13 -0.47 -2.98
N TYR A 84 2.40 -1.58 -2.89
CA TYR A 84 2.94 -2.82 -2.34
C TYR A 84 4.14 -3.32 -3.15
N VAL A 85 4.05 -3.29 -4.48
CA VAL A 85 5.17 -3.58 -5.38
C VAL A 85 6.35 -2.64 -5.12
N ASN A 86 6.13 -1.33 -5.00
CA ASN A 86 7.19 -0.37 -4.72
C ASN A 86 7.89 -0.66 -3.39
N VAL A 87 7.12 -0.94 -2.35
CA VAL A 87 7.63 -1.29 -1.00
C VAL A 87 8.42 -2.59 -1.03
N LEU A 88 7.94 -3.63 -1.73
CA LEU A 88 8.70 -4.87 -1.94
C LEU A 88 10.05 -4.60 -2.61
N MET A 89 10.09 -3.73 -3.62
CA MET A 89 11.34 -3.38 -4.30
C MET A 89 12.30 -2.60 -3.40
N ARG A 90 11.79 -1.62 -2.63
CA ARG A 90 12.58 -0.82 -1.68
C ARG A 90 13.13 -1.66 -0.51
N SER A 91 12.43 -2.73 -0.12
CA SER A 91 12.86 -3.69 0.91
C SER A 91 13.68 -4.87 0.35
N GLY A 92 14.07 -4.86 -0.93
CA GLY A 92 14.90 -5.89 -1.55
C GLY A 92 14.16 -7.19 -1.94
N ASN A 93 12.85 -7.25 -1.78
CA ASN A 93 11.99 -8.40 -2.10
C ASN A 93 11.61 -8.45 -3.60
N LYS A 94 12.62 -8.37 -4.48
CA LYS A 94 12.42 -8.14 -5.93
C LYS A 94 11.66 -9.26 -6.64
N GLU A 95 11.94 -10.52 -6.31
CA GLU A 95 11.24 -11.65 -6.91
C GLU A 95 9.75 -11.69 -6.52
N VAL A 96 9.43 -11.34 -5.28
CA VAL A 96 8.04 -11.25 -4.81
C VAL A 96 7.32 -10.12 -5.56
N ALA A 97 7.94 -8.95 -5.68
CA ALA A 97 7.38 -7.83 -6.44
C ALA A 97 7.09 -8.21 -7.90
N ARG A 98 8.05 -8.88 -8.56
CA ARG A 98 7.90 -9.36 -9.94
C ARG A 98 6.74 -10.34 -10.07
N LYS A 99 6.65 -11.31 -9.16
CA LYS A 99 5.56 -12.30 -9.13
C LYS A 99 4.20 -11.61 -8.94
N THR A 100 4.09 -10.68 -7.99
CA THR A 100 2.84 -9.92 -7.74
C THR A 100 2.36 -9.17 -8.98
N LEU A 101 3.26 -8.53 -9.73
CA LEU A 101 2.90 -7.82 -10.96
C LEU A 101 2.43 -8.77 -12.06
N LEU A 102 3.15 -9.88 -12.29
CA LEU A 102 2.79 -10.86 -13.31
C LEU A 102 1.42 -11.48 -13.03
N GLU A 103 1.12 -11.78 -11.77
CA GLU A 103 -0.14 -12.42 -11.38
C GLU A 103 -1.33 -11.45 -11.41
N ARG A 104 -1.15 -10.21 -10.95
CA ARG A 104 -2.26 -9.29 -10.71
C ARG A 104 -2.42 -8.20 -11.76
N ARG A 105 -1.35 -7.89 -12.49
CA ARG A 105 -1.26 -6.76 -13.43
C ARG A 105 -0.41 -7.09 -14.67
N PRO A 106 -0.69 -8.19 -15.39
CA PRO A 106 0.16 -8.66 -16.50
C PRO A 106 0.35 -7.62 -17.61
N ASN A 107 -0.70 -6.91 -18.02
CA ASN A 107 -0.60 -5.86 -19.04
C ASN A 107 0.26 -4.66 -18.59
N PHE A 108 0.28 -4.36 -17.29
CA PHE A 108 1.14 -3.29 -16.77
C PHE A 108 2.56 -3.77 -16.58
N TYR A 109 2.83 -5.03 -16.28
CA TYR A 109 4.19 -5.55 -16.25
C TYR A 109 4.93 -5.27 -17.58
N GLU A 110 4.25 -5.42 -18.70
CA GLU A 110 4.80 -5.19 -20.04
C GLU A 110 4.96 -3.70 -20.40
N MET A 111 4.11 -2.82 -19.89
CA MET A 111 4.05 -1.41 -20.31
C MET A 111 4.56 -0.41 -19.26
N ALA A 112 4.59 -0.80 -17.99
CA ALA A 112 4.96 0.11 -16.92
C ALA A 112 6.49 0.28 -16.89
N PRO A 113 7.00 1.46 -16.49
CA PRO A 113 8.44 1.72 -16.31
C PRO A 113 8.98 1.01 -15.06
N ILE A 114 8.65 -0.27 -14.91
CA ILE A 114 9.13 -1.18 -13.87
C ILE A 114 10.44 -1.82 -14.32
N GLU A 115 10.78 -1.79 -15.61
CA GLU A 115 12.09 -2.23 -16.11
C GLU A 115 13.25 -1.54 -15.39
N THR A 116 13.13 -0.23 -15.10
CA THR A 116 14.13 0.52 -14.32
C THR A 116 14.28 0.01 -12.89
N ILE A 117 13.25 -0.66 -12.35
CA ILE A 117 13.21 -1.21 -11.00
C ILE A 117 13.80 -2.64 -11.00
N ALA A 118 13.56 -3.44 -12.05
CA ALA A 118 14.12 -4.78 -12.25
C ALA A 118 15.62 -4.79 -12.62
N GLN A 119 16.13 -3.71 -13.22
CA GLN A 119 17.51 -3.62 -13.71
C GLN A 119 18.56 -3.21 -12.66
N SER A 120 18.22 -3.11 -11.37
CA SER A 120 19.24 -2.99 -10.32
C SER A 120 19.93 -4.34 -10.07
N LYS A 121 20.68 -4.81 -11.07
CA LYS A 121 21.76 -5.78 -10.92
C LYS A 121 22.99 -5.03 -10.44
N ASN A 122 23.43 -5.33 -9.22
CA ASN A 122 24.86 -5.41 -8.94
C ASN A 122 25.34 -6.76 -9.48
#